data_AF-A0A3A0CD85-F1
#
_entry.id   AF-A0A3A0CD85-F1
#
_cell.length_a   1.000
_cell.length_b   1.000
_cell.length_c   1.000
_cell.angle_alpha   90.00
_cell.angle_beta   90.00
_cell.angle_gamma   90.00
#
_symmetry.space_group_name_H-M   'P 1'
#
loop_
_entity.id
_entity.type
_entity.pdbx_description
1 polymer ?
#
loop_
_entity_poly.entity_id
_entity_poly.type
_entity_poly.pdbx_seq_one_letter_code
_entity_poly.pdbx_strand_id
1 'polypeptide(L)'
;MKRAAYALLLALFLHSAVVAQAAFDFQAEREKLLELLADEHTDIGREFAKATIYSDARFHFSRAVVLVREFDKAMKAQGYEKKDGRWVLNPKDALPQKDGLSGDKLTAERERLGKKRDAAYKRLADKIRAAARRARDAQAAEDALVLESFLNYYAPDDAEARKARGHVKIGEEWGPSFAKAAREAGAIHLQEAGEGEKVAEEDPQGKVIGARLWVRKGTHIVARAVESDDRAARLHRVLEGIVRLGRDTLKIEGPVFNGRQFTGTVVQRQEQYLAMVEKLSGKTGSDLELARKLAGSSQKDPWGFFCREGGWPSGDDMLGNTVAINVLYSCRGGGSEPWINTGFSYLMTGRLLGTTNTVRYTVKEEGQTAVGGGAEEPDLKKKSEGPQKLRALALFQAQTQTDTSLRALAVLDLNSLNMEHAAKAFSFFEFLFEKHPDKARQWLKLKPGQKAAEIANLEKALGVTVEELDSQWRRWVLTSY
;
A
#
# COMPACT_ATOMS: atom_id res chain seq x y z
N MET A 1 13.34 -21.93 66.65
CA MET A 1 13.06 -22.76 65.46
C MET A 1 11.85 -22.30 64.61
N LYS A 2 10.77 -21.72 65.16
CA LYS A 2 9.56 -21.38 64.37
C LYS A 2 9.68 -20.20 63.38
N ARG A 3 10.56 -19.21 63.63
CA ARG A 3 10.72 -18.03 62.74
C ARG A 3 11.52 -18.31 61.46
N ALA A 4 12.52 -19.18 61.52
CA ALA A 4 13.33 -19.55 60.35
C ALA A 4 12.53 -20.39 59.34
N ALA A 5 11.67 -21.29 59.82
CA ALA A 5 10.77 -22.08 58.97
C ALA A 5 9.72 -21.20 58.24
N TYR A 6 9.22 -20.15 58.92
CA TYR A 6 8.26 -19.21 58.32
C TYR A 6 8.91 -18.34 57.24
N ALA A 7 10.14 -17.88 57.46
CA ALA A 7 10.90 -17.11 56.47
C ALA A 7 11.29 -17.99 55.26
N LEU A 8 11.61 -19.27 55.48
CA LEU A 8 11.89 -20.21 54.40
C LEU A 8 10.63 -20.51 53.57
N LEU A 9 9.47 -20.69 54.22
CA LEU A 9 8.18 -20.85 53.55
C LEU A 9 7.77 -19.59 52.77
N LEU A 10 7.96 -18.39 53.32
CA LEU A 10 7.68 -17.15 52.60
C LEU A 10 8.63 -16.97 51.40
N ALA A 11 9.91 -17.31 51.56
CA ALA A 11 10.90 -17.27 50.49
C ALA A 11 10.63 -18.33 49.41
N LEU A 12 10.12 -19.50 49.77
CA LEU A 12 9.66 -20.55 48.85
C LEU A 12 8.34 -20.18 48.16
N PHE A 13 7.41 -19.50 48.83
CA PHE A 13 6.19 -18.97 48.22
C PHE A 13 6.49 -17.78 47.29
N LEU A 14 7.43 -16.91 47.66
CA LEU A 14 7.91 -15.83 46.79
C LEU A 14 8.73 -16.39 45.62
N HIS A 15 9.55 -17.44 45.81
CA HIS A 15 10.23 -18.10 44.70
C HIS A 15 9.29 -18.92 43.81
N SER A 16 8.23 -19.54 44.33
CA SER A 16 7.25 -20.26 43.51
C SER A 16 6.21 -19.34 42.86
N ALA A 17 6.02 -18.12 43.37
CA ALA A 17 5.30 -17.06 42.67
C ALA A 17 6.16 -16.36 41.62
N VAL A 18 7.50 -16.39 41.77
CA VAL A 18 8.47 -15.81 40.82
C VAL A 18 8.95 -16.84 39.79
N VAL A 19 8.81 -18.15 40.05
CA VAL A 19 9.17 -19.22 39.12
C VAL A 19 7.90 -19.85 38.55
N ALA A 20 7.70 -19.59 37.25
CA ALA A 20 6.75 -20.19 36.31
C ALA A 20 5.41 -19.47 36.07
N GLN A 21 5.40 -18.13 36.03
CA GLN A 21 4.80 -17.52 34.84
C GLN A 21 5.86 -17.71 33.74
N ALA A 22 5.78 -18.79 32.96
CA ALA A 22 6.64 -18.92 31.79
C ALA A 22 6.45 -17.62 30.99
N ALA A 23 7.53 -16.85 30.83
CA ALA A 23 7.48 -15.62 30.06
C ALA A 23 6.87 -16.00 28.71
N PHE A 24 5.78 -15.32 28.34
CA PHE A 24 5.07 -15.64 27.10
C PHE A 24 6.05 -15.52 25.94
N ASP A 25 6.35 -16.65 25.31
CA ASP A 25 7.23 -16.68 24.15
C ASP A 25 6.40 -16.34 22.91
N PHE A 26 6.42 -15.06 22.57
CA PHE A 26 5.70 -14.55 21.42
C PHE A 26 6.14 -15.22 20.11
N GLN A 27 7.43 -15.50 19.92
CA GLN A 27 7.90 -16.09 18.66
C GLN A 27 7.39 -17.52 18.52
N ALA A 28 7.51 -18.34 19.57
CA ALA A 28 7.00 -19.70 19.55
C ALA A 28 5.47 -19.75 19.34
N GLU A 29 4.71 -18.86 19.99
CA GLU A 29 3.26 -18.78 19.80
C GLU A 29 2.89 -18.34 18.38
N ARG A 30 3.62 -17.35 17.82
CA ARG A 30 3.41 -16.88 16.45
C ARG A 30 3.75 -17.95 15.41
N GLU A 31 4.86 -18.67 15.55
CA GLU A 31 5.24 -19.77 14.66
C GLU A 31 4.19 -20.87 14.65
N LYS A 32 3.75 -21.31 15.84
CA LYS A 32 2.68 -22.30 15.99
C LYS A 32 1.38 -21.85 15.31
N LEU A 33 1.04 -20.57 15.44
CA LEU A 33 -0.12 -20.01 14.76
C LEU A 33 0.06 -20.05 13.23
N LEU A 34 1.19 -19.60 12.70
CA LEU A 34 1.47 -19.59 11.26
C LEU A 34 1.40 -21.00 10.65
N GLU A 35 1.99 -22.00 11.30
CA GLU A 35 1.90 -23.40 10.88
C GLU A 35 0.45 -23.88 10.82
N LEU A 36 -0.33 -23.55 11.83
CA LEU A 36 -1.74 -23.91 11.90
C LEU A 36 -2.56 -23.26 10.78
N LEU A 37 -2.28 -21.99 10.47
CA LEU A 37 -2.91 -21.30 9.34
C LEU A 37 -2.51 -21.93 8.00
N ALA A 38 -1.22 -22.25 7.82
CA ALA A 38 -0.71 -22.89 6.61
C ALA A 38 -1.29 -24.29 6.39
N ASP A 39 -1.46 -25.08 7.46
CA ASP A 39 -2.11 -26.39 7.41
C ASP A 39 -3.56 -26.28 6.93
N GLU A 40 -4.35 -25.40 7.54
CA GLU A 40 -5.77 -25.25 7.15
C GLU A 40 -5.90 -24.73 5.71
N HIS A 41 -5.03 -23.79 5.29
CA HIS A 41 -4.98 -23.36 3.88
C HIS A 41 -4.66 -24.53 2.94
N THR A 42 -3.74 -25.42 3.33
CA THR A 42 -3.42 -26.62 2.55
C THR A 42 -4.62 -27.56 2.44
N ASP A 43 -5.34 -27.77 3.53
CA ASP A 43 -6.52 -28.65 3.51
C ASP A 43 -7.67 -28.06 2.68
N ILE A 44 -7.90 -26.76 2.76
CA ILE A 44 -8.86 -26.07 1.88
C ILE A 44 -8.43 -26.21 0.41
N GLY A 45 -7.15 -25.98 0.11
CA GLY A 45 -6.61 -26.13 -1.25
C GLY A 45 -6.80 -27.54 -1.81
N ARG A 46 -6.63 -28.58 -0.99
CA ARG A 46 -6.89 -29.98 -1.36
C ARG A 46 -8.36 -30.22 -1.70
N GLU A 47 -9.29 -29.62 -0.97
CA GLU A 47 -10.73 -29.74 -1.28
C GLU A 47 -11.07 -29.10 -2.64
N PHE A 48 -10.51 -27.92 -2.94
CA PHE A 48 -10.66 -27.29 -4.26
C PHE A 48 -10.01 -28.11 -5.38
N ALA A 49 -8.81 -28.66 -5.15
CA ALA A 49 -8.13 -29.52 -6.12
C ALA A 49 -8.91 -30.80 -6.41
N LYS A 50 -9.49 -31.45 -5.39
CA LYS A 50 -10.37 -32.62 -5.56
C LYS A 50 -11.62 -32.28 -6.39
N ALA A 51 -12.14 -31.06 -6.25
CA ALA A 51 -13.24 -30.55 -7.06
C ALA A 51 -12.81 -30.06 -8.46
N THR A 52 -11.53 -30.22 -8.82
CA THR A 52 -10.92 -29.76 -10.08
C THR A 52 -10.94 -28.25 -10.28
N ILE A 53 -11.00 -27.47 -9.20
CA ILE A 53 -10.92 -26.01 -9.21
C ILE A 53 -9.49 -25.60 -8.83
N TYR A 54 -8.58 -25.73 -9.78
CA TYR A 54 -7.13 -25.60 -9.55
C TYR A 54 -6.68 -24.16 -9.34
N SER A 55 -7.41 -23.18 -9.86
CA SER A 55 -7.18 -21.75 -9.60
C SER A 55 -7.26 -21.45 -8.10
N ASP A 56 -8.39 -21.75 -7.47
CA ASP A 56 -8.60 -21.58 -6.03
C ASP A 56 -7.65 -22.49 -5.20
N ALA A 57 -7.37 -23.71 -5.66
CA ALA A 57 -6.40 -24.59 -4.99
C ALA A 57 -5.00 -23.97 -4.93
N ARG A 58 -4.49 -23.45 -6.06
CA ARG A 58 -3.18 -22.78 -6.13
C ARG A 58 -3.14 -21.55 -5.24
N PHE A 59 -4.20 -20.75 -5.20
CA PHE A 59 -4.29 -19.60 -4.30
C PHE A 59 -4.06 -20.03 -2.84
N HIS A 60 -4.78 -21.08 -2.40
CA HIS A 60 -4.68 -21.59 -1.04
C HIS A 60 -3.30 -22.20 -0.72
N PHE A 61 -2.73 -23.00 -1.63
CA PHE A 61 -1.38 -23.55 -1.43
C PHE A 61 -0.30 -22.47 -1.42
N SER A 62 -0.37 -21.49 -2.32
CA SER A 62 0.55 -20.34 -2.36
C SER A 62 0.51 -19.59 -1.04
N ARG A 63 -0.69 -19.35 -0.50
CA ARG A 63 -0.86 -18.68 0.78
C ARG A 63 -0.24 -19.47 1.94
N ALA A 64 -0.38 -20.80 1.96
CA ALA A 64 0.28 -21.64 2.97
C ALA A 64 1.82 -21.53 2.91
N VAL A 65 2.40 -21.53 1.70
CA VAL A 65 3.86 -21.37 1.49
C VAL A 65 4.36 -19.98 1.90
N VAL A 66 3.53 -18.95 1.78
CA VAL A 66 3.91 -17.60 2.24
C VAL A 66 3.78 -17.46 3.76
N LEU A 67 2.79 -18.10 4.38
CA LEU A 67 2.63 -18.12 5.85
C LEU A 67 3.78 -18.86 6.54
N VAL A 68 4.21 -20.00 5.97
CA VAL A 68 5.38 -20.74 6.42
C VAL A 68 6.26 -21.03 5.20
N ARG A 69 7.42 -20.38 5.13
CA ARG A 69 8.32 -20.50 3.99
C ARG A 69 8.72 -21.95 3.78
N GLU A 70 8.58 -22.42 2.54
CA GLU A 70 8.84 -23.81 2.15
C GLU A 70 7.96 -24.86 2.85
N PHE A 71 6.71 -24.52 3.21
CA PHE A 71 5.79 -25.45 3.85
C PHE A 71 5.61 -26.76 3.05
N ASP A 72 6.22 -27.84 3.54
CA ASP A 72 6.34 -29.13 2.86
C ASP A 72 5.02 -29.66 2.30
N LYS A 73 3.93 -29.58 3.09
CA LYS A 73 2.62 -30.12 2.70
C LYS A 73 2.02 -29.36 1.51
N ALA A 74 2.15 -28.03 1.49
CA ALA A 74 1.65 -27.20 0.42
C ALA A 74 2.53 -27.28 -0.83
N MET A 75 3.85 -27.37 -0.67
CA MET A 75 4.79 -27.58 -1.79
C MET A 75 4.49 -28.90 -2.52
N LYS A 76 4.36 -30.00 -1.76
CA LYS A 76 4.00 -31.31 -2.33
C LYS A 76 2.61 -31.29 -2.99
N ALA A 77 1.63 -30.61 -2.39
CA ALA A 77 0.28 -30.51 -2.96
C ALA A 77 0.24 -29.72 -4.29
N GLN A 78 1.23 -28.86 -4.54
CA GLN A 78 1.40 -28.15 -5.82
C GLN A 78 2.20 -28.96 -6.86
N GLY A 79 2.70 -30.16 -6.50
CA GLY A 79 3.50 -31.01 -7.38
C GLY A 79 5.01 -30.75 -7.29
N TYR A 80 5.49 -30.07 -6.25
CA TYR A 80 6.92 -29.92 -6.01
C TYR A 80 7.50 -31.09 -5.22
N GLU A 81 8.71 -31.48 -5.56
CA GLU A 81 9.52 -32.47 -4.84
C GLU A 81 10.86 -31.86 -4.44
N LYS A 82 11.47 -32.37 -3.37
CA LYS A 82 12.75 -31.88 -2.88
C LYS A 82 13.89 -32.67 -3.53
N LYS A 83 14.68 -32.01 -4.37
CA LYS A 83 15.87 -32.54 -5.06
C LYS A 83 17.08 -31.70 -4.69
N ASP A 84 18.12 -32.34 -4.16
CA ASP A 84 19.36 -31.68 -3.72
C ASP A 84 19.10 -30.47 -2.79
N GLY A 85 18.16 -30.63 -1.86
CA GLY A 85 17.77 -29.59 -0.91
C GLY A 85 16.90 -28.47 -1.50
N ARG A 86 16.58 -28.50 -2.80
CA ARG A 86 15.76 -27.49 -3.49
C ARG A 86 14.41 -28.06 -3.90
N TRP A 87 13.38 -27.23 -3.85
CA TRP A 87 12.07 -27.59 -4.39
C TRP A 87 12.08 -27.46 -5.91
N VAL A 88 11.75 -28.55 -6.60
CA VAL A 88 11.67 -28.62 -8.06
C VAL A 88 10.26 -29.07 -8.43
N LEU A 89 9.62 -28.34 -9.35
CA LEU A 89 8.31 -28.72 -9.85
C LEU A 89 8.43 -30.00 -10.68
N ASN A 90 7.71 -31.06 -10.29
CA ASN A 90 7.54 -32.23 -11.12
C ASN A 90 6.37 -32.00 -12.09
N PRO A 91 6.60 -31.89 -13.41
CA PRO A 91 5.52 -31.63 -14.36
C PRO A 91 4.40 -32.66 -14.36
N LYS A 92 4.68 -33.90 -13.90
CA LYS A 92 3.69 -34.98 -13.83
C LYS A 92 2.69 -34.81 -12.67
N ASP A 93 3.14 -34.18 -11.59
CA ASP A 93 2.36 -33.99 -10.37
C ASP A 93 1.85 -32.54 -10.22
N ALA A 94 2.25 -31.66 -11.13
CA ALA A 94 1.85 -30.27 -11.14
C ALA A 94 0.33 -30.12 -11.34
N LEU A 95 -0.29 -29.22 -10.58
CA LEU A 95 -1.71 -28.91 -10.73
C LEU A 95 -1.99 -28.38 -12.16
N PRO A 96 -3.05 -28.87 -12.83
CA PRO A 96 -3.41 -28.39 -14.16
C PRO A 96 -3.68 -26.89 -14.18
N GLN A 97 -3.23 -26.20 -15.24
CA GLN A 97 -3.36 -24.74 -15.33
C GLN A 97 -4.81 -24.26 -15.40
N LYS A 98 -5.70 -25.03 -16.04
CA LYS A 98 -7.11 -24.69 -16.19
C LYS A 98 -7.98 -25.53 -15.27
N ASP A 99 -9.01 -24.90 -14.70
CA ASP A 99 -10.04 -25.59 -13.93
C ASP A 99 -10.77 -26.63 -14.80
N GLY A 100 -11.13 -27.76 -14.19
CA GLY A 100 -11.92 -28.83 -14.82
C GLY A 100 -13.42 -28.55 -14.86
N LEU A 101 -13.89 -27.56 -14.09
CA LEU A 101 -15.28 -27.08 -14.09
C LEU A 101 -15.39 -25.71 -14.78
N SER A 102 -16.56 -25.44 -15.35
CA SER A 102 -16.91 -24.14 -15.94
C SER A 102 -18.39 -23.81 -15.77
N GLY A 103 -18.77 -22.55 -16.02
CA GLY A 103 -20.16 -22.08 -15.98
C GLY A 103 -20.83 -22.24 -14.62
N ASP A 104 -22.11 -22.63 -14.63
CA ASP A 104 -22.92 -22.75 -13.42
C ASP A 104 -22.42 -23.83 -12.47
N LYS A 105 -21.83 -24.92 -13.00
CA LYS A 105 -21.25 -25.99 -12.17
C LYS A 105 -20.06 -25.48 -11.35
N LEU A 106 -19.17 -24.70 -11.97
CA LEU A 106 -18.06 -24.05 -11.26
C LEU A 106 -18.57 -23.09 -10.20
N THR A 107 -19.58 -22.30 -10.53
CA THR A 107 -20.16 -21.29 -9.61
C THR A 107 -20.78 -21.95 -8.38
N ALA A 108 -21.62 -22.97 -8.58
CA ALA A 108 -22.27 -23.69 -7.49
C ALA A 108 -21.25 -24.42 -6.60
N GLU A 109 -20.23 -25.04 -7.20
CA GLU A 109 -19.20 -25.75 -6.45
C GLU A 109 -18.29 -24.79 -5.66
N ARG A 110 -17.96 -23.63 -6.23
CA ARG A 110 -17.26 -22.55 -5.51
C ARG A 110 -18.05 -22.05 -4.31
N GLU A 111 -19.37 -21.87 -4.45
CA GLU A 111 -20.22 -21.44 -3.31
C GLU A 111 -20.23 -22.50 -2.20
N ARG A 112 -20.37 -23.78 -2.56
CA ARG A 112 -20.38 -24.89 -1.61
C ARG A 112 -19.05 -25.01 -0.86
N LEU A 113 -17.92 -24.96 -1.57
CA LEU A 113 -16.59 -24.99 -0.96
C LEU A 113 -16.26 -23.68 -0.22
N GLY A 114 -16.78 -22.54 -0.68
CA GLY A 114 -16.72 -21.26 0.01
C GLY A 114 -17.32 -21.33 1.41
N LYS A 115 -18.50 -21.94 1.58
CA LYS A 115 -19.10 -22.16 2.91
C LYS A 115 -18.22 -23.02 3.82
N LYS A 116 -17.57 -24.06 3.28
CA LYS A 116 -16.60 -24.88 4.05
C LYS A 116 -15.37 -24.07 4.46
N ARG A 117 -14.82 -23.28 3.54
CA ARG A 117 -13.69 -22.38 3.79
C ARG A 117 -14.04 -21.35 4.88
N ASP A 118 -15.21 -20.73 4.80
CA ASP A 118 -15.63 -19.72 5.77
C ASP A 118 -15.83 -20.33 7.17
N ALA A 119 -16.35 -21.56 7.26
CA ALA A 119 -16.40 -22.30 8.51
C ALA A 119 -15.00 -22.62 9.07
N ALA A 120 -14.03 -22.94 8.19
CA ALA A 120 -12.63 -23.10 8.58
C ALA A 120 -12.02 -21.80 9.10
N TYR A 121 -12.23 -20.69 8.40
CA TYR A 121 -11.76 -19.37 8.81
C TYR A 121 -12.31 -18.94 10.16
N LYS A 122 -13.57 -19.25 10.46
CA LYS A 122 -14.15 -19.01 11.78
C LYS A 122 -13.41 -19.77 12.89
N ARG A 123 -13.08 -21.05 12.68
CA ARG A 123 -12.29 -21.85 13.64
C ARG A 123 -10.88 -21.29 13.81
N LEU A 124 -10.25 -20.82 12.72
CA LEU A 124 -8.94 -20.17 12.77
C LEU A 124 -9.02 -18.87 13.58
N ALA A 125 -10.06 -18.07 13.38
CA ALA A 125 -10.28 -16.84 14.13
C ALA A 125 -10.38 -17.10 15.65
N ASP A 126 -11.10 -18.16 16.06
CA ASP A 126 -11.17 -18.53 17.49
C ASP A 126 -9.80 -18.90 18.07
N LYS A 127 -8.97 -19.61 17.30
CA LYS A 127 -7.59 -19.96 17.70
C LYS A 127 -6.69 -18.72 17.80
N ILE A 128 -6.82 -17.77 16.86
CA ILE A 128 -6.11 -16.49 16.89
C ILE A 128 -6.50 -15.70 18.15
N ARG A 129 -7.80 -15.57 18.44
CA ARG A 129 -8.28 -14.88 19.66
C ARG A 129 -7.75 -15.54 20.93
N ALA A 130 -7.71 -16.87 20.96
CA ALA A 130 -7.16 -17.58 22.11
C ALA A 130 -5.66 -17.32 22.31
N ALA A 131 -4.88 -17.27 21.23
CA ALA A 131 -3.46 -16.92 21.28
C ALA A 131 -3.25 -15.46 21.75
N ALA A 132 -4.01 -14.52 21.20
CA ALA A 132 -3.97 -13.13 21.62
C ALA A 132 -4.38 -12.95 23.09
N ARG A 133 -5.38 -13.69 23.56
CA ARG A 133 -5.78 -13.69 24.97
C ARG A 133 -4.64 -14.17 25.88
N ARG A 134 -3.94 -15.25 25.52
CA ARG A 134 -2.75 -15.70 26.27
C ARG A 134 -1.68 -14.61 26.37
N ALA A 135 -1.42 -13.89 25.29
CA ALA A 135 -0.51 -12.75 25.29
C ALA A 135 -0.98 -11.64 26.25
N ARG A 136 -2.27 -11.30 26.23
CA ARG A 136 -2.86 -10.30 27.16
C ARG A 136 -2.75 -10.74 28.63
N ASP A 137 -3.07 -12.00 28.92
CA ASP A 137 -2.98 -12.57 30.27
C ASP A 137 -1.53 -12.56 30.79
N ALA A 138 -0.55 -12.65 29.87
CA ALA A 138 0.87 -12.49 30.15
C ALA A 138 1.36 -11.02 30.14
N GLN A 139 0.45 -10.05 30.09
CA GLN A 139 0.74 -8.60 30.02
C GLN A 139 1.53 -8.16 28.77
N ALA A 140 1.55 -8.98 27.72
CA ALA A 140 2.17 -8.69 26.43
C ALA A 140 1.14 -8.06 25.47
N ALA A 141 0.65 -6.87 25.82
CA ALA A 141 -0.47 -6.23 25.12
C ALA A 141 -0.21 -5.99 23.62
N GLU A 142 0.98 -5.52 23.26
CA GLU A 142 1.32 -5.30 21.85
C GLU A 142 1.44 -6.61 21.07
N ASP A 143 1.97 -7.68 21.68
CA ASP A 143 2.07 -8.99 21.03
C ASP A 143 0.68 -9.57 20.76
N ALA A 144 -0.28 -9.32 21.65
CA ALA A 144 -1.69 -9.65 21.40
C ALA A 144 -2.24 -8.94 20.17
N LEU A 145 -1.93 -7.66 19.98
CA LEU A 145 -2.37 -6.89 18.79
C LEU A 145 -1.75 -7.48 17.51
N VAL A 146 -0.48 -7.90 17.56
CA VAL A 146 0.17 -8.56 16.41
C VAL A 146 -0.52 -9.87 16.06
N LEU A 147 -0.89 -10.69 17.04
CA LEU A 147 -1.65 -11.92 16.79
C LEU A 147 -3.05 -11.61 16.25
N GLU A 148 -3.74 -10.60 16.80
CA GLU A 148 -5.05 -10.15 16.32
C GLU A 148 -5.03 -9.58 14.90
N SER A 149 -3.87 -9.14 14.41
CA SER A 149 -3.75 -8.64 13.03
C SER A 149 -4.13 -9.71 11.99
N PHE A 150 -3.93 -11.00 12.28
CA PHE A 150 -4.36 -12.10 11.39
C PHE A 150 -5.88 -12.16 11.22
N LEU A 151 -6.66 -11.67 12.20
CA LEU A 151 -8.12 -11.63 12.11
C LEU A 151 -8.61 -10.75 10.97
N ASN A 152 -7.80 -9.82 10.46
CA ASN A 152 -8.18 -9.02 9.28
C ASN A 152 -8.49 -9.85 8.05
N TYR A 153 -7.87 -11.02 7.94
CA TYR A 153 -8.12 -11.93 6.84
C TYR A 153 -9.17 -13.00 7.21
N TYR A 154 -9.08 -13.58 8.40
CA TYR A 154 -9.92 -14.71 8.78
C TYR A 154 -11.29 -14.32 9.39
N ALA A 155 -11.41 -13.10 9.91
CA ALA A 155 -12.65 -12.54 10.46
C ALA A 155 -12.67 -11.00 10.24
N PRO A 156 -12.72 -10.52 8.99
CA PRO A 156 -12.54 -9.11 8.65
C PRO A 156 -13.53 -8.15 9.34
N ASP A 157 -14.72 -8.64 9.67
CA ASP A 157 -15.81 -7.92 10.33
C ASP A 157 -15.82 -8.07 11.86
N ASP A 158 -14.81 -8.70 12.45
CA ASP A 158 -14.67 -8.82 13.90
C ASP A 158 -14.47 -7.45 14.55
N ALA A 159 -15.58 -6.86 15.02
CA ALA A 159 -15.58 -5.54 15.61
C ALA A 159 -14.74 -5.45 16.89
N GLU A 160 -14.61 -6.53 17.67
CA GLU A 160 -13.82 -6.53 18.90
C GLU A 160 -12.33 -6.48 18.59
N ALA A 161 -11.85 -7.32 17.67
CA ALA A 161 -10.47 -7.31 17.22
C ALA A 161 -10.10 -5.98 16.54
N ARG A 162 -11.00 -5.44 15.71
CA ARG A 162 -10.80 -4.12 15.08
C ARG A 162 -10.68 -3.02 16.12
N LYS A 163 -11.58 -2.96 17.10
CA LYS A 163 -11.53 -1.96 18.18
C LYS A 163 -10.28 -2.11 19.06
N ALA A 164 -9.86 -3.34 19.34
CA ALA A 164 -8.65 -3.60 20.13
C ALA A 164 -7.39 -3.00 19.48
N ARG A 165 -7.30 -3.04 18.14
CA ARG A 165 -6.22 -2.39 17.38
C ARG A 165 -6.45 -0.89 17.11
N GLY A 166 -7.47 -0.28 17.71
CA GLY A 166 -7.78 1.14 17.52
C GLY A 166 -8.36 1.48 16.15
N HIS A 167 -8.99 0.51 15.47
CA HIS A 167 -9.68 0.75 14.22
C HIS A 167 -11.06 1.37 14.44
N VAL A 168 -11.47 2.17 13.46
CA VAL A 168 -12.78 2.82 13.35
C VAL A 168 -13.35 2.59 11.96
N LYS A 169 -14.64 2.87 11.78
CA LYS A 169 -15.24 2.88 10.45
C LYS A 169 -14.85 4.15 9.69
N ILE A 170 -14.33 3.98 8.48
CA ILE A 170 -14.03 5.03 7.51
C ILE A 170 -14.92 4.75 6.30
N GLY A 171 -16.08 5.40 6.24
CA GLY A 171 -17.18 4.93 5.38
C GLY A 171 -17.69 3.57 5.86
N GLU A 172 -17.76 2.59 4.97
CA GLU A 172 -18.20 1.22 5.28
C GLU A 172 -17.06 0.32 5.79
N GLU A 173 -15.80 0.72 5.58
CA GLU A 173 -14.63 -0.11 5.84
C GLU A 173 -14.01 0.14 7.22
N TRP A 174 -13.36 -0.87 7.78
CA TRP A 174 -12.55 -0.71 8.99
C TRP A 174 -11.16 -0.19 8.62
N GLY A 175 -10.69 0.85 9.31
CA GLY A 175 -9.35 1.38 9.14
C GLY A 175 -8.79 2.00 10.43
N PRO A 176 -7.48 2.30 10.47
CA PRO A 176 -6.86 2.87 11.65
C PRO A 176 -7.44 4.25 11.98
N SER A 177 -7.60 4.57 13.27
CA SER A 177 -8.15 5.87 13.70
C SER A 177 -7.34 7.07 13.21
N PHE A 178 -6.00 6.96 13.16
CA PHE A 178 -5.14 8.01 12.62
C PHE A 178 -5.42 8.28 11.14
N ALA A 179 -5.77 7.25 10.37
CA ALA A 179 -6.10 7.40 8.95
C ALA A 179 -7.43 8.14 8.76
N LYS A 180 -8.41 7.90 9.65
CA LYS A 180 -9.66 8.67 9.68
C LYS A 180 -9.38 10.14 9.96
N ALA A 181 -8.62 10.45 11.00
CA ALA A 181 -8.25 11.82 11.35
C ALA A 181 -7.51 12.53 10.20
N ALA A 182 -6.59 11.82 9.54
CA ALA A 182 -5.87 12.36 8.38
C ALA A 182 -6.79 12.59 7.16
N ARG A 183 -7.81 11.75 6.96
CA ARG A 183 -8.82 11.93 5.91
C ARG A 183 -9.74 13.12 6.18
N GLU A 184 -10.17 13.28 7.43
CA GLU A 184 -10.98 14.42 7.89
C GLU A 184 -10.20 15.73 7.70
N ALA A 185 -8.92 15.76 8.08
CA ALA A 185 -8.05 16.90 7.83
C ALA A 185 -7.90 17.18 6.31
N GLY A 186 -7.69 16.16 5.48
CA GLY A 186 -7.63 16.33 4.04
C GLY A 186 -8.94 16.87 3.43
N ALA A 187 -10.10 16.45 3.94
CA ALA A 187 -11.39 16.96 3.50
C ALA A 187 -11.54 18.48 3.75
N ILE A 188 -11.03 18.96 4.90
CA ILE A 188 -11.00 20.41 5.20
C ILE A 188 -10.17 21.15 4.15
N HIS A 189 -8.95 20.67 3.85
CA HIS A 189 -8.09 21.29 2.83
C HIS A 189 -8.73 21.31 1.44
N LEU A 190 -9.48 20.27 1.09
CA LEU A 190 -10.21 20.20 -0.17
C LEU A 190 -11.38 21.19 -0.22
N GLN A 191 -12.09 21.39 0.89
CA GLN A 191 -13.18 22.37 1.00
C GLN A 191 -12.66 23.81 0.96
N GLU A 192 -11.56 24.07 1.65
CA GLU A 192 -10.90 25.39 1.67
C GLU A 192 -10.19 25.73 0.36
N ALA A 193 -9.83 24.71 -0.43
CA ALA A 193 -9.32 24.92 -1.78
C ALA A 193 -10.43 25.50 -2.67
N GLY A 194 -10.22 26.74 -3.12
CA GLY A 194 -11.11 27.40 -4.07
C GLY A 194 -11.09 26.72 -5.46
N GLU A 195 -12.09 27.04 -6.28
CA GLU A 195 -12.24 26.50 -7.64
C GLU A 195 -11.43 27.24 -8.71
N GLY A 196 -10.70 28.29 -8.30
CA GLY A 196 -9.96 29.16 -9.20
C GLY A 196 -10.86 30.09 -10.03
N GLU A 197 -10.25 31.14 -10.54
CA GLU A 197 -10.91 32.11 -11.41
C GLU A 197 -11.07 31.52 -12.81
N LYS A 198 -12.25 31.71 -13.38
CA LYS A 198 -12.55 31.30 -14.75
C LYS A 198 -11.82 32.22 -15.73
N VAL A 199 -11.11 31.62 -16.67
CA VAL A 199 -10.49 32.35 -17.78
C VAL A 199 -11.46 32.37 -18.96
N ALA A 200 -11.79 33.56 -19.45
CA ALA A 200 -12.77 33.74 -20.51
C ALA A 200 -12.15 33.63 -21.91
N GLU A 201 -10.85 33.91 -22.04
CA GLU A 201 -10.16 33.81 -23.33
C GLU A 201 -9.99 32.37 -23.78
N GLU A 202 -9.93 32.20 -25.10
CA GLU A 202 -9.66 30.91 -25.71
C GLU A 202 -8.23 30.44 -25.41
N ASP A 203 -8.09 29.23 -24.86
CA ASP A 203 -6.80 28.68 -24.48
C ASP A 203 -5.93 28.34 -25.72
N PRO A 204 -4.72 28.90 -25.86
CA PRO A 204 -3.80 28.56 -26.94
C PRO A 204 -3.51 27.06 -27.07
N GLN A 205 -3.42 26.33 -25.95
CA GLN A 205 -3.20 24.88 -25.99
C GLN A 205 -4.39 24.15 -26.62
N GLY A 206 -5.61 24.65 -26.42
CA GLY A 206 -6.83 24.08 -26.99
C GLY A 206 -6.84 24.16 -28.51
N LYS A 207 -6.41 25.29 -29.08
CA LYS A 207 -6.26 25.47 -30.54
C LYS A 207 -5.31 24.45 -31.14
N VAL A 208 -4.17 24.22 -30.49
CA VAL A 208 -3.13 23.30 -30.98
C VAL A 208 -3.62 21.86 -31.10
N ILE A 209 -4.48 21.43 -30.17
CA ILE A 209 -5.04 20.07 -30.14
C ILE A 209 -6.43 19.96 -30.77
N GLY A 210 -6.99 21.05 -31.30
CA GLY A 210 -8.32 21.06 -31.91
C GLY A 210 -9.45 20.82 -30.92
N ALA A 211 -9.32 21.27 -29.67
CA ALA A 211 -10.33 21.11 -28.63
C ALA A 211 -10.52 22.40 -27.82
N ARG A 212 -11.74 22.62 -27.31
CA ARG A 212 -11.97 23.64 -26.30
C ARG A 212 -11.39 23.15 -24.97
N LEU A 213 -10.57 23.98 -24.33
CA LEU A 213 -10.14 23.77 -22.94
C LEU A 213 -10.82 24.80 -22.04
N TRP A 214 -11.49 24.30 -21.01
CA TRP A 214 -11.97 25.11 -19.90
C TRP A 214 -10.83 25.31 -18.91
N VAL A 215 -10.60 26.55 -18.49
CA VAL A 215 -9.42 26.92 -17.71
C VAL A 215 -9.82 27.63 -16.42
N ARG A 216 -9.24 27.14 -15.32
CA ARG A 216 -9.36 27.71 -13.97
C ARG A 216 -7.98 28.04 -13.43
N LYS A 217 -7.80 29.28 -12.97
CA LYS A 217 -6.50 29.81 -12.52
C LYS A 217 -6.58 30.25 -11.06
N GLY A 218 -5.63 29.82 -10.25
CA GLY A 218 -5.48 30.25 -8.86
C GLY A 218 -4.04 30.63 -8.54
N THR A 219 -3.71 30.71 -7.26
CA THR A 219 -2.36 31.13 -6.83
C THR A 219 -1.27 30.18 -7.34
N HIS A 220 -1.44 28.88 -7.14
CA HIS A 220 -0.39 27.88 -7.46
C HIS A 220 -0.70 27.06 -8.70
N ILE A 221 -1.99 26.91 -9.04
CA ILE A 221 -2.45 25.97 -10.07
C ILE A 221 -3.12 26.69 -11.23
N VAL A 222 -2.86 26.18 -12.44
CA VAL A 222 -3.74 26.38 -13.60
C VAL A 222 -4.31 25.02 -14.01
N ALA A 223 -5.61 24.84 -13.84
CA ALA A 223 -6.30 23.60 -14.20
C ALA A 223 -6.99 23.76 -15.55
N ARG A 224 -6.86 22.75 -16.41
CA ARG A 224 -7.46 22.70 -17.74
C ARG A 224 -8.22 21.40 -17.93
N ALA A 225 -9.43 21.46 -18.48
CA ALA A 225 -10.20 20.28 -18.84
C ALA A 225 -10.93 20.46 -20.17
N VAL A 226 -10.98 19.41 -20.99
CA VAL A 226 -11.76 19.41 -22.25
C VAL A 226 -13.27 19.31 -21.99
N GLU A 227 -13.66 18.54 -20.98
CA GLU A 227 -15.05 18.12 -20.75
C GLU A 227 -15.97 19.29 -20.44
N SER A 228 -15.69 20.01 -19.35
CA SER A 228 -16.55 21.07 -18.82
C SER A 228 -15.78 22.03 -17.92
N ASP A 229 -16.39 23.19 -17.69
CA ASP A 229 -15.91 24.17 -16.71
C ASP A 229 -15.94 23.60 -15.29
N ASP A 230 -16.98 22.83 -14.95
CA ASP A 230 -17.12 22.16 -13.65
C ASP A 230 -16.00 21.13 -13.42
N ARG A 231 -15.60 20.40 -14.46
CA ARG A 231 -14.46 19.48 -14.39
C ARG A 231 -13.15 20.24 -14.13
N ALA A 232 -12.94 21.38 -14.79
CA ALA A 232 -11.78 22.25 -14.56
C ALA A 232 -11.79 22.87 -13.16
N ALA A 233 -12.95 23.29 -12.66
CA ALA A 233 -13.14 23.82 -11.30
C ALA A 233 -12.85 22.77 -10.23
N ARG A 234 -13.38 21.56 -10.41
CA ARG A 234 -13.09 20.43 -9.52
C ARG A 234 -11.62 20.04 -9.56
N LEU A 235 -11.01 19.99 -10.75
CA LEU A 235 -9.59 19.71 -10.89
C LEU A 235 -8.75 20.76 -10.16
N HIS A 236 -9.04 22.04 -10.35
CA HIS A 236 -8.36 23.13 -9.65
C HIS A 236 -8.43 22.94 -8.13
N ARG A 237 -9.63 22.74 -7.58
CA ARG A 237 -9.86 22.49 -6.16
C ARG A 237 -9.01 21.32 -5.65
N VAL A 238 -8.98 20.21 -6.36
CA VAL A 238 -8.18 19.03 -5.97
C VAL A 238 -6.68 19.36 -5.94
N LEU A 239 -6.15 19.93 -7.02
CA LEU A 239 -4.71 20.19 -7.12
C LEU A 239 -4.27 21.25 -6.10
N GLU A 240 -5.05 22.32 -5.92
CA GLU A 240 -4.79 23.33 -4.89
C GLU A 240 -4.91 22.76 -3.47
N GLY A 241 -5.87 21.85 -3.25
CA GLY A 241 -6.01 21.09 -2.01
C GLY A 241 -4.77 20.25 -1.68
N ILE A 242 -4.18 19.58 -2.68
CA ILE A 242 -2.91 18.85 -2.51
C ILE A 242 -1.77 19.82 -2.16
N VAL A 243 -1.71 21.00 -2.81
CA VAL A 243 -0.70 22.02 -2.48
C VAL A 243 -0.80 22.43 -1.02
N ARG A 244 -2.01 22.78 -0.55
CA ARG A 244 -2.25 23.20 0.83
C ARG A 244 -1.90 22.08 1.82
N LEU A 245 -2.42 20.88 1.60
CA LEU A 245 -2.16 19.72 2.46
C LEU A 245 -0.67 19.38 2.52
N GLY A 246 0.03 19.42 1.38
CA GLY A 246 1.46 19.15 1.30
C GLY A 246 2.30 20.21 2.01
N ARG A 247 1.97 21.50 1.85
CA ARG A 247 2.61 22.60 2.58
C ARG A 247 2.45 22.45 4.09
N ASP A 248 1.24 22.13 4.55
CA ASP A 248 0.94 22.00 5.96
C ASP A 248 1.59 20.75 6.58
N THR A 249 1.60 19.64 5.83
CA THR A 249 2.27 18.41 6.22
C THR A 249 3.78 18.62 6.38
N LEU A 250 4.42 19.31 5.42
CA LEU A 250 5.87 19.53 5.36
C LEU A 250 6.34 20.79 6.11
N LYS A 251 5.42 21.64 6.57
CA LYS A 251 5.70 22.96 7.17
C LYS A 251 6.59 23.82 6.27
N ILE A 252 6.11 24.02 5.04
CA ILE A 252 6.76 24.90 4.05
C ILE A 252 6.29 26.33 4.30
N GLU A 253 7.20 27.21 4.74
CA GLU A 253 6.92 28.62 4.98
C GLU A 253 7.10 29.48 3.72
N GLY A 254 8.03 29.10 2.83
CA GLY A 254 8.34 29.82 1.59
C GLY A 254 7.37 29.53 0.42
N PRO A 255 7.65 30.07 -0.78
CA PRO A 255 6.87 29.77 -1.98
C PRO A 255 7.01 28.29 -2.37
N VAL A 256 5.91 27.66 -2.79
CA VAL A 256 5.97 26.38 -3.50
C VAL A 256 6.31 26.61 -4.96
N PHE A 257 6.84 25.59 -5.62
CA PHE A 257 7.16 25.58 -7.04
C PHE A 257 8.12 26.70 -7.47
N ASN A 258 8.97 27.17 -6.54
CA ASN A 258 9.83 28.34 -6.72
C ASN A 258 9.06 29.58 -7.21
N GLY A 259 7.80 29.73 -6.77
CA GLY A 259 6.92 30.85 -7.13
C GLY A 259 6.24 30.71 -8.51
N ARG A 260 6.43 29.60 -9.22
CA ARG A 260 5.80 29.34 -10.53
C ARG A 260 4.43 28.69 -10.35
N GLN A 261 3.53 28.91 -11.32
CA GLN A 261 2.28 28.16 -11.39
C GLN A 261 2.48 26.82 -12.07
N PHE A 262 1.91 25.76 -11.49
CA PHE A 262 1.88 24.43 -12.10
C PHE A 262 0.61 24.25 -12.93
N THR A 263 0.75 23.83 -14.18
CA THR A 263 -0.38 23.49 -15.04
C THR A 263 -0.76 22.01 -14.94
N GLY A 264 -2.02 21.73 -14.61
CA GLY A 264 -2.61 20.39 -14.76
C GLY A 264 -3.65 20.38 -15.87
N THR A 265 -3.49 19.52 -16.87
CA THR A 265 -4.43 19.43 -18.01
C THR A 265 -5.00 18.01 -18.14
N VAL A 266 -6.31 17.89 -18.24
CA VAL A 266 -7.00 16.63 -18.50
C VAL A 266 -7.71 16.68 -19.85
N VAL A 267 -7.45 15.66 -20.67
CA VAL A 267 -8.11 15.42 -21.96
C VAL A 267 -8.83 14.08 -21.93
N GLN A 268 -9.88 13.91 -22.73
CA GLN A 268 -10.66 12.66 -22.71
C GLN A 268 -10.27 11.69 -23.84
N ARG A 269 -9.90 12.22 -25.01
CA ARG A 269 -9.66 11.38 -26.19
C ARG A 269 -8.17 11.08 -26.39
N GLN A 270 -7.86 9.89 -26.88
CA GLN A 270 -6.49 9.51 -27.23
C GLN A 270 -5.88 10.47 -28.24
N GLU A 271 -6.65 10.89 -29.24
CA GLU A 271 -6.20 11.84 -30.27
C GLU A 271 -5.75 13.19 -29.67
N GLN A 272 -6.49 13.70 -28.68
CA GLN A 272 -6.16 14.93 -27.97
C GLN A 272 -4.87 14.76 -27.17
N TYR A 273 -4.72 13.62 -26.47
CA TYR A 273 -3.51 13.31 -25.72
C TYR A 273 -2.28 13.22 -26.62
N LEU A 274 -2.38 12.47 -27.73
CA LEU A 274 -1.28 12.34 -28.69
C LEU A 274 -0.91 13.70 -29.30
N ALA A 275 -1.90 14.54 -29.62
CA ALA A 275 -1.65 15.90 -30.09
C ALA A 275 -0.90 16.75 -29.03
N MET A 276 -1.23 16.63 -27.74
CA MET A 276 -0.46 17.28 -26.67
C MET A 276 0.97 16.73 -26.58
N VAL A 277 1.16 15.42 -26.68
CA VAL A 277 2.49 14.78 -26.67
C VAL A 277 3.35 15.30 -27.81
N GLU A 278 2.83 15.32 -29.02
CA GLU A 278 3.57 15.68 -30.23
C GLU A 278 3.86 17.18 -30.33
N LYS A 279 2.91 18.02 -29.94
CA LYS A 279 2.96 19.46 -30.23
C LYS A 279 3.37 20.30 -29.03
N LEU A 280 3.16 19.81 -27.80
CA LEU A 280 3.30 20.63 -26.57
C LEU A 280 4.32 20.09 -25.57
N SER A 281 4.69 18.80 -25.63
CA SER A 281 5.59 18.21 -24.63
C SER A 281 7.08 18.55 -24.82
N GLY A 282 7.47 18.98 -26.02
CA GLY A 282 8.86 19.29 -26.38
C GLY A 282 9.80 18.08 -26.32
N LYS A 283 9.26 16.85 -26.39
CA LYS A 283 10.01 15.59 -26.40
C LYS A 283 10.37 15.18 -27.83
N THR A 284 11.49 14.48 -27.99
CA THR A 284 12.00 14.00 -29.29
C THR A 284 12.52 12.57 -29.19
N GLY A 285 12.59 11.84 -30.30
CA GLY A 285 13.18 10.51 -30.34
C GLY A 285 12.48 9.50 -29.42
N SER A 286 13.26 8.71 -28.67
CA SER A 286 12.75 7.67 -27.76
C SER A 286 11.81 8.21 -26.66
N ASP A 287 12.02 9.45 -26.21
CA ASP A 287 11.19 10.05 -25.17
C ASP A 287 9.79 10.38 -25.69
N LEU A 288 9.69 10.77 -26.96
CA LEU A 288 8.42 11.00 -27.62
C LEU A 288 7.65 9.68 -27.80
N GLU A 289 8.35 8.64 -28.28
CA GLU A 289 7.78 7.30 -28.44
C GLU A 289 7.29 6.71 -27.12
N LEU A 290 8.04 6.89 -26.04
CA LEU A 290 7.62 6.48 -24.72
C LEU A 290 6.38 7.27 -24.28
N ALA A 291 6.37 8.60 -24.42
CA ALA A 291 5.24 9.42 -24.01
C ALA A 291 3.94 9.06 -24.73
N ARG A 292 3.99 8.67 -26.02
CA ARG A 292 2.82 8.21 -26.78
C ARG A 292 2.15 6.96 -26.20
N LYS A 293 2.91 6.12 -25.50
CA LYS A 293 2.43 4.88 -24.86
C LYS A 293 1.89 5.09 -23.43
N LEU A 294 2.18 6.24 -22.83
CA LEU A 294 1.75 6.57 -21.47
C LEU A 294 0.36 7.21 -21.46
N ALA A 295 -0.30 7.19 -20.30
CA ALA A 295 -1.54 7.94 -20.07
C ALA A 295 -1.30 9.41 -19.65
N GLY A 296 -0.05 9.83 -19.48
CA GLY A 296 0.29 11.18 -19.03
C GLY A 296 1.74 11.56 -19.30
N SER A 297 1.99 12.86 -19.42
CA SER A 297 3.27 13.40 -19.85
C SER A 297 3.51 14.80 -19.29
N SER A 298 4.78 15.08 -18.95
CA SER A 298 5.21 16.42 -18.55
C SER A 298 5.29 17.38 -19.75
N GLN A 299 5.07 18.66 -19.49
CA GLN A 299 5.27 19.75 -20.45
C GLN A 299 6.12 20.87 -19.82
N LYS A 300 6.89 21.57 -20.65
CA LYS A 300 7.80 22.64 -20.22
C LYS A 300 7.17 24.03 -20.28
N ASP A 301 6.34 24.27 -21.29
CA ASP A 301 5.71 25.56 -21.55
C ASP A 301 4.24 25.39 -21.98
N PRO A 302 3.27 25.78 -21.12
CA PRO A 302 3.44 26.13 -19.71
C PRO A 302 3.94 24.93 -18.90
N TRP A 303 4.70 25.19 -17.82
CA TRP A 303 5.23 24.13 -16.97
C TRP A 303 4.11 23.37 -16.27
N GLY A 304 4.11 22.04 -16.42
CA GLY A 304 3.00 21.24 -15.91
C GLY A 304 3.03 19.79 -16.33
N PHE A 305 1.87 19.16 -16.19
CA PHE A 305 1.61 17.80 -16.60
C PHE A 305 0.22 17.70 -17.21
N PHE A 306 0.09 16.87 -18.22
CA PHE A 306 -1.19 16.57 -18.84
C PHE A 306 -1.41 15.07 -18.90
N CYS A 307 -2.66 14.64 -18.80
CA CYS A 307 -3.02 13.23 -18.88
C CYS A 307 -4.33 13.02 -19.65
N ARG A 308 -4.46 11.82 -20.19
CA ARG A 308 -5.70 11.31 -20.75
C ARG A 308 -6.51 10.67 -19.62
N GLU A 309 -7.69 11.22 -19.37
CA GLU A 309 -8.70 10.61 -18.50
C GLU A 309 -9.54 9.65 -19.35
N GLY A 310 -9.17 8.37 -19.28
CA GLY A 310 -9.82 7.28 -20.03
C GLY A 310 -9.90 6.04 -19.15
N GLY A 311 -10.90 6.01 -18.27
CA GLY A 311 -11.03 4.97 -17.25
C GLY A 311 -10.14 5.23 -16.02
N TRP A 312 -9.73 4.15 -15.37
CA TRP A 312 -8.90 4.17 -14.16
C TRP A 312 -7.40 4.12 -14.51
N PRO A 313 -6.50 4.88 -13.86
CA PRO A 313 -6.74 5.84 -12.76
C PRO A 313 -7.36 7.16 -13.23
N SER A 314 -8.04 7.88 -12.31
CA SER A 314 -8.66 9.18 -12.59
C SER A 314 -7.62 10.27 -12.89
N GLY A 315 -8.00 11.30 -13.66
CA GLY A 315 -7.13 12.44 -13.91
C GLY A 315 -6.73 13.19 -12.63
N ASP A 316 -7.57 13.13 -11.59
CA ASP A 316 -7.29 13.74 -10.28
C ASP A 316 -6.16 13.04 -9.54
N ASP A 317 -6.13 11.70 -9.58
CA ASP A 317 -5.08 10.92 -8.94
C ASP A 317 -3.75 11.20 -9.61
N MET A 318 -3.68 11.06 -10.94
CA MET A 318 -2.45 11.25 -11.71
C MET A 318 -1.85 12.65 -11.53
N LEU A 319 -2.70 13.68 -11.66
CA LEU A 319 -2.27 15.08 -11.52
C LEU A 319 -2.03 15.44 -10.05
N GLY A 320 -2.88 15.00 -9.13
CA GLY A 320 -2.73 15.24 -7.70
C GLY A 320 -1.44 14.64 -7.15
N ASN A 321 -1.11 13.41 -7.54
CA ASN A 321 0.17 12.77 -7.23
C ASN A 321 1.36 13.57 -7.79
N THR A 322 1.26 14.03 -9.03
CA THR A 322 2.31 14.84 -9.66
C THR A 322 2.48 16.18 -8.94
N VAL A 323 1.40 16.82 -8.53
CA VAL A 323 1.43 18.05 -7.73
C VAL A 323 2.08 17.79 -6.37
N ALA A 324 1.70 16.71 -5.66
CA ALA A 324 2.30 16.32 -4.38
C ALA A 324 3.83 16.15 -4.49
N ILE A 325 4.31 15.51 -5.56
CA ILE A 325 5.75 15.37 -5.82
C ILE A 325 6.42 16.73 -6.02
N ASN A 326 5.82 17.64 -6.76
CA ASN A 326 6.40 18.97 -6.97
C ASN A 326 6.38 19.83 -5.68
N VAL A 327 5.39 19.62 -4.80
CA VAL A 327 5.38 20.24 -3.46
C VAL A 327 6.54 19.68 -2.63
N LEU A 328 6.75 18.36 -2.67
CA LEU A 328 7.89 17.72 -2.03
C LEU A 328 9.23 18.29 -2.55
N TYR A 329 9.35 18.50 -3.86
CA TYR A 329 10.56 19.10 -4.45
C TYR A 329 10.83 20.52 -3.95
N SER A 330 9.77 21.26 -3.63
CA SER A 330 9.90 22.60 -3.03
C SER A 330 10.47 22.54 -1.61
N CYS A 331 10.17 21.48 -0.84
CA CYS A 331 10.76 21.23 0.47
C CYS A 331 12.21 20.74 0.37
N ARG A 332 12.52 19.93 -0.65
CA ARG A 332 13.81 19.26 -0.84
C ARG A 332 14.85 20.07 -1.62
N GLY A 333 14.44 21.17 -2.25
CA GLY A 333 15.28 21.93 -3.17
C GLY A 333 15.62 21.19 -4.47
N GLY A 334 14.81 20.21 -4.88
CA GLY A 334 15.05 19.42 -6.09
C GLY A 334 14.32 18.07 -6.14
N GLY A 335 14.70 17.25 -7.12
CA GLY A 335 14.14 15.91 -7.35
C GLY A 335 14.31 14.96 -6.16
N SER A 336 13.61 13.83 -6.21
CA SER A 336 13.64 12.81 -5.16
C SER A 336 13.57 11.40 -5.73
N GLU A 337 13.99 10.43 -4.92
CA GLU A 337 14.00 9.01 -5.28
C GLU A 337 12.58 8.48 -5.61
N PRO A 338 12.46 7.51 -6.54
CA PRO A 338 11.17 6.95 -6.96
C PRO A 338 10.26 6.51 -5.81
N TRP A 339 10.80 5.78 -4.83
CA TRP A 339 10.02 5.28 -3.71
C TRP A 339 9.52 6.40 -2.78
N ILE A 340 10.31 7.47 -2.61
CA ILE A 340 9.92 8.66 -1.86
C ILE A 340 8.77 9.37 -2.57
N ASN A 341 8.89 9.54 -3.89
CA ASN A 341 7.85 10.15 -4.71
C ASN A 341 6.54 9.36 -4.59
N THR A 342 6.60 8.03 -4.73
CA THR A 342 5.43 7.14 -4.61
C THR A 342 4.82 7.19 -3.21
N GLY A 343 5.62 7.01 -2.15
CA GLY A 343 5.13 7.01 -0.78
C GLY A 343 4.48 8.34 -0.38
N PHE A 344 5.15 9.46 -0.66
CA PHE A 344 4.64 10.79 -0.31
C PHE A 344 3.40 11.18 -1.12
N SER A 345 3.40 10.93 -2.42
CA SER A 345 2.24 11.27 -3.26
C SER A 345 0.99 10.47 -2.88
N TYR A 346 1.12 9.17 -2.64
CA TYR A 346 0.02 8.33 -2.16
C TYR A 346 -0.43 8.72 -0.75
N LEU A 347 0.48 9.18 0.12
CA LEU A 347 0.10 9.76 1.40
C LEU A 347 -0.82 10.98 1.19
N MET A 348 -0.49 11.87 0.26
CA MET A 348 -1.28 13.08 0.00
C MET A 348 -2.63 12.78 -0.64
N THR A 349 -2.65 11.99 -1.72
CA THR A 349 -3.90 11.61 -2.40
C THR A 349 -4.77 10.72 -1.53
N GLY A 350 -4.17 9.82 -0.75
CA GLY A 350 -4.90 8.99 0.21
C GLY A 350 -5.60 9.80 1.30
N ARG A 351 -4.98 10.88 1.77
CA ARG A 351 -5.57 11.81 2.75
C ARG A 351 -6.60 12.77 2.14
N LEU A 352 -6.33 13.31 0.94
CA LEU A 352 -7.20 14.32 0.32
C LEU A 352 -8.40 13.70 -0.42
N LEU A 353 -8.16 12.67 -1.22
CA LEU A 353 -9.13 12.05 -2.12
C LEU A 353 -9.69 10.73 -1.55
N GLY A 354 -8.92 10.04 -0.71
CA GLY A 354 -9.26 8.69 -0.26
C GLY A 354 -8.87 7.61 -1.27
N THR A 355 -7.98 7.94 -2.20
CA THR A 355 -7.51 7.09 -3.29
C THR A 355 -5.99 7.10 -3.32
N THR A 356 -5.37 6.03 -3.82
CA THR A 356 -3.91 5.91 -3.98
C THR A 356 -3.58 5.35 -5.35
N ASN A 357 -4.24 5.89 -6.37
CA ASN A 357 -4.14 5.38 -7.74
C ASN A 357 -2.93 6.01 -8.41
N THR A 358 -2.33 5.29 -9.35
CA THR A 358 -0.91 5.43 -9.71
C THR A 358 -0.45 6.81 -10.15
N VAL A 359 0.76 7.16 -9.68
CA VAL A 359 1.52 8.38 -10.00
C VAL A 359 2.11 8.32 -11.41
N ARG A 360 2.55 7.16 -11.89
CA ARG A 360 3.46 7.08 -13.03
C ARG A 360 3.71 5.62 -13.47
N TYR A 361 3.67 5.41 -14.80
CA TYR A 361 3.96 4.20 -15.59
C TYR A 361 2.88 3.12 -15.72
N THR A 362 1.99 3.33 -16.69
CA THR A 362 1.62 2.29 -17.66
C THR A 362 2.86 1.90 -18.49
N VAL A 363 3.79 1.13 -17.92
CA VAL A 363 4.73 0.29 -18.72
C VAL A 363 4.98 -1.02 -17.97
N LYS A 364 3.89 -1.76 -17.75
CA LYS A 364 3.86 -3.23 -17.83
C LYS A 364 2.43 -3.73 -18.11
N GLU A 365 1.69 -2.98 -18.92
CA GLU A 365 0.53 -3.50 -19.66
C GLU A 365 0.90 -3.42 -21.13
N GLU A 366 1.68 -4.42 -21.58
CA GLU A 366 1.74 -4.95 -22.95
C GLU A 366 2.99 -5.84 -23.04
N GLY A 367 2.78 -7.16 -22.93
CA GLY A 367 3.74 -8.16 -23.41
C GLY A 367 4.88 -8.53 -22.47
N GLN A 368 4.58 -9.08 -21.28
CA GLN A 368 5.36 -10.18 -20.68
C GLN A 368 4.62 -10.76 -19.46
N THR A 369 3.55 -11.52 -19.72
CA THR A 369 3.30 -12.74 -18.94
C THR A 369 4.40 -13.72 -19.28
N ALA A 370 5.49 -13.70 -18.53
CA ALA A 370 6.46 -14.78 -18.56
C ALA A 370 7.09 -14.96 -17.17
N VAL A 371 6.47 -15.87 -16.42
CA VAL A 371 7.12 -16.84 -15.54
C VAL A 371 7.96 -16.29 -14.38
N GLY A 372 7.31 -16.18 -13.22
CA GLY A 372 7.94 -16.14 -11.91
C GLY A 372 6.87 -16.00 -10.85
N GLY A 373 6.56 -17.08 -10.14
CA GLY A 373 5.47 -17.18 -9.17
C GLY A 373 5.53 -16.08 -8.10
N GLY A 374 4.72 -15.04 -8.29
CA GLY A 374 4.22 -14.23 -7.19
C GLY A 374 3.00 -14.93 -6.63
N ALA A 375 2.97 -15.16 -5.32
CA ALA A 375 1.76 -15.61 -4.66
C ALA A 375 0.61 -14.69 -5.09
N GLU A 376 -0.46 -15.26 -5.65
CA GLU A 376 -1.64 -14.49 -6.01
C GLU A 376 -2.09 -13.68 -4.77
N GLU A 377 -2.07 -12.37 -4.94
CA GLU A 377 -2.53 -11.35 -4.00
C GLU A 377 -3.90 -11.72 -3.41
N PRO A 378 -4.24 -11.25 -2.20
CA PRO A 378 -5.59 -11.41 -1.68
C PRO A 378 -6.62 -10.95 -2.72
N ASP A 379 -7.61 -11.80 -2.98
CA ASP A 379 -8.69 -11.54 -3.92
C ASP A 379 -9.59 -10.41 -3.39
N LEU A 380 -9.24 -9.17 -3.73
CA LEU A 380 -9.91 -7.91 -3.36
C LEU A 380 -11.19 -7.67 -4.18
N LYS A 381 -11.96 -8.73 -4.48
CA LYS A 381 -13.21 -8.66 -5.22
C LYS A 381 -14.22 -7.76 -4.49
N LYS A 382 -14.23 -6.48 -4.93
CA LYS A 382 -15.16 -5.37 -4.67
C LYS A 382 -14.62 -4.29 -3.70
N LYS A 383 -14.37 -3.11 -4.28
CA LYS A 383 -14.36 -1.74 -3.69
C LYS A 383 -13.16 -1.19 -2.90
N SER A 384 -11.96 -1.79 -2.87
CA SER A 384 -10.79 -1.09 -2.28
C SER A 384 -9.70 -0.74 -3.30
N GLU A 385 -9.97 0.26 -4.14
CA GLU A 385 -8.97 0.98 -4.96
C GLU A 385 -8.45 2.22 -4.22
N GLY A 386 -8.17 2.06 -2.92
CA GLY A 386 -7.77 3.14 -2.02
C GLY A 386 -6.66 2.74 -1.06
N PRO A 387 -6.29 3.63 -0.12
CA PRO A 387 -5.24 3.39 0.88
C PRO A 387 -5.33 2.02 1.57
N GLN A 388 -6.55 1.51 1.79
CA GLN A 388 -6.84 0.25 2.46
C GLN A 388 -6.22 -0.97 1.78
N LYS A 389 -6.15 -0.99 0.44
CA LYS A 389 -5.48 -2.07 -0.29
C LYS A 389 -3.97 -2.09 0.00
N LEU A 390 -3.33 -0.92 -0.03
CA LEU A 390 -1.91 -0.80 0.30
C LEU A 390 -1.64 -1.14 1.76
N ARG A 391 -2.53 -0.75 2.69
CA ARG A 391 -2.43 -1.15 4.11
C ARG A 391 -2.58 -2.66 4.29
N ALA A 392 -3.55 -3.28 3.63
CA ALA A 392 -3.76 -4.73 3.68
C ALA A 392 -2.55 -5.49 3.12
N LEU A 393 -1.97 -5.02 2.01
CA LEU A 393 -0.77 -5.61 1.42
C LEU A 393 0.45 -5.43 2.34
N ALA A 394 0.67 -4.22 2.87
CA ALA A 394 1.75 -3.97 3.82
C ALA A 394 1.62 -4.84 5.09
N LEU A 395 0.40 -4.99 5.62
CA LEU A 395 0.13 -5.87 6.75
C LEU A 395 0.45 -7.32 6.43
N PHE A 396 -0.01 -7.80 5.27
CA PHE A 396 0.29 -9.16 4.84
C PHE A 396 1.80 -9.40 4.75
N GLN A 397 2.54 -8.51 4.09
CA GLN A 397 4.00 -8.61 3.97
C GLN A 397 4.71 -8.55 5.33
N ALA A 398 4.23 -7.74 6.27
CA ALA A 398 4.75 -7.68 7.63
C ALA A 398 4.45 -8.97 8.43
N GLN A 399 3.26 -9.56 8.25
CA GLN A 399 2.86 -10.82 8.88
C GLN A 399 3.71 -11.99 8.40
N THR A 400 4.12 -11.99 7.14
CA THR A 400 4.84 -13.09 6.49
C THR A 400 6.34 -12.82 6.35
N GLN A 401 6.79 -11.63 6.77
CA GLN A 401 8.17 -11.16 6.64
C GLN A 401 8.69 -11.22 5.20
N THR A 402 7.81 -10.92 4.24
CA THR A 402 8.12 -10.83 2.81
C THR A 402 8.22 -9.38 2.33
N ASP A 403 8.21 -8.41 3.25
CA ASP A 403 8.37 -7.00 2.92
C ASP A 403 9.77 -6.68 2.39
N THR A 404 9.85 -5.82 1.37
CA THR A 404 11.11 -5.29 0.86
C THR A 404 11.74 -4.36 1.89
N SER A 405 13.04 -4.54 2.17
CA SER A 405 13.79 -3.61 3.05
C SER A 405 13.91 -2.22 2.44
N LEU A 406 14.05 -1.19 3.28
CA LEU A 406 14.23 0.18 2.81
C LEU A 406 15.50 0.34 1.95
N ARG A 407 16.58 -0.40 2.25
CA ARG A 407 17.80 -0.39 1.41
C ARG A 407 17.53 -0.91 0.01
N ALA A 408 16.79 -2.02 -0.10
CA ALA A 408 16.42 -2.58 -1.40
C ALA A 408 15.47 -1.63 -2.15
N LEU A 409 14.50 -1.04 -1.45
CA LEU A 409 13.57 -0.07 -2.01
C LEU A 409 14.28 1.18 -2.56
N ALA A 410 15.33 1.66 -1.89
CA ALA A 410 16.07 2.86 -2.27
C ALA A 410 16.96 2.71 -3.51
N VAL A 411 17.25 1.49 -3.96
CA VAL A 411 18.05 1.27 -5.18
C VAL A 411 17.19 0.98 -6.42
N LEU A 412 15.88 0.81 -6.24
CA LEU A 412 14.96 0.55 -7.35
C LEU A 412 14.83 1.79 -8.23
N ASP A 413 14.94 1.57 -9.52
CA ASP A 413 14.48 2.55 -10.49
C ASP A 413 12.95 2.58 -10.53
N LEU A 414 12.45 3.62 -11.19
CA LEU A 414 11.03 3.90 -11.26
C LEU A 414 10.25 2.83 -12.03
N ASN A 415 10.87 2.16 -13.00
CA ASN A 415 10.24 1.10 -13.81
C ASN A 415 10.22 -0.26 -13.08
N SER A 416 10.98 -0.40 -11.99
CA SER A 416 11.06 -1.61 -11.16
C SER A 416 10.14 -1.57 -9.94
N LEU A 417 9.45 -0.46 -9.68
CA LEU A 417 8.45 -0.38 -8.62
C LEU A 417 7.19 -1.18 -9.00
N ASN A 418 6.74 -2.04 -8.09
CA ASN A 418 5.50 -2.80 -8.20
C ASN A 418 4.56 -2.40 -7.03
N MET A 419 3.41 -3.05 -6.90
CA MET A 419 2.43 -2.70 -5.87
C MET A 419 2.91 -3.01 -4.45
N GLU A 420 3.73 -4.04 -4.27
CA GLU A 420 4.39 -4.38 -2.99
C GLU A 420 5.37 -3.27 -2.55
N HIS A 421 6.21 -2.80 -3.48
CA HIS A 421 7.11 -1.67 -3.25
C HIS A 421 6.32 -0.40 -2.91
N ALA A 422 5.20 -0.18 -3.59
CA ALA A 422 4.32 0.96 -3.33
C ALA A 422 3.62 0.87 -1.95
N ALA A 423 3.19 -0.32 -1.54
CA ALA A 423 2.60 -0.56 -0.21
C ALA A 423 3.62 -0.30 0.90
N LYS A 424 4.85 -0.78 0.74
CA LYS A 424 5.97 -0.48 1.65
C LYS A 424 6.23 1.03 1.71
N ALA A 425 6.41 1.70 0.56
CA ALA A 425 6.68 3.13 0.52
C ALA A 425 5.56 3.96 1.16
N PHE A 426 4.30 3.70 0.81
CA PHE A 426 3.13 4.38 1.35
C PHE A 426 3.01 4.19 2.86
N SER A 427 3.04 2.95 3.33
CA SER A 427 2.89 2.65 4.76
C SER A 427 4.07 3.16 5.58
N PHE A 428 5.29 3.21 5.02
CA PHE A 428 6.44 3.82 5.68
C PHE A 428 6.26 5.33 5.87
N PHE A 429 5.66 6.02 4.90
CA PHE A 429 5.31 7.43 5.03
C PHE A 429 4.18 7.64 6.07
N GLU A 430 3.18 6.75 6.15
CA GLU A 430 2.20 6.79 7.23
C GLU A 430 2.87 6.63 8.60
N PHE A 431 3.73 5.61 8.76
CA PHE A 431 4.52 5.39 9.97
C PHE A 431 5.34 6.61 10.37
N LEU A 432 6.12 7.18 9.44
CA LEU A 432 6.97 8.33 9.72
C LEU A 432 6.16 9.55 10.18
N PHE A 433 5.04 9.85 9.52
CA PHE A 433 4.24 11.01 9.88
C PHE A 433 3.32 10.78 11.08
N GLU A 434 3.07 9.54 11.48
CA GLU A 434 2.40 9.22 12.73
C GLU A 434 3.36 9.23 13.93
N LYS A 435 4.52 8.57 13.82
CA LYS A 435 5.43 8.34 14.96
C LYS A 435 6.57 9.34 15.04
N HIS A 436 7.01 9.88 13.92
CA HIS A 436 8.21 10.71 13.83
C HIS A 436 8.03 11.95 12.93
N PRO A 437 6.93 12.71 13.04
CA PRO A 437 6.60 13.76 12.06
C PRO A 437 7.69 14.82 11.90
N ASP A 438 8.32 15.26 12.99
CA ASP A 438 9.37 16.29 12.93
C ASP A 438 10.68 15.75 12.37
N LYS A 439 11.06 14.52 12.72
CA LYS A 439 12.25 13.86 12.14
C LYS A 439 12.05 13.55 10.66
N ALA A 440 10.84 13.15 10.25
CA ALA A 440 10.47 12.96 8.85
C ALA A 440 10.62 14.27 8.06
N ARG A 441 10.13 15.39 8.60
CA ARG A 441 10.34 16.72 8.00
C ARG A 441 11.81 17.11 7.93
N GLN A 442 12.57 16.86 8.98
CA GLN A 442 14.00 17.14 9.01
C GLN A 442 14.73 16.36 7.91
N TRP A 443 14.47 15.06 7.81
CA TRP A 443 15.00 14.20 6.74
C TRP A 443 14.65 14.75 5.36
N LEU A 444 13.38 15.07 5.13
CA LEU A 444 12.90 15.61 3.85
C LEU A 444 13.39 17.04 3.55
N LYS A 445 14.05 17.73 4.47
CA LYS A 445 14.72 19.02 4.23
C LYS A 445 16.22 18.87 3.98
N LEU A 446 16.79 17.67 4.21
CA LEU A 446 18.19 17.42 3.87
C LEU A 446 18.37 17.48 2.34
N LYS A 447 19.57 17.89 1.92
CA LYS A 447 19.94 17.86 0.50
C LYS A 447 19.72 16.45 -0.03
N PRO A 448 18.92 16.26 -1.11
CA PRO A 448 18.61 14.95 -1.64
C PRO A 448 19.90 14.16 -1.93
N GLY A 449 20.00 12.98 -1.31
CA GLY A 449 20.99 11.98 -1.66
C GLY A 449 20.46 11.11 -2.79
N GLN A 450 21.35 10.31 -3.38
CA GLN A 450 20.93 9.22 -4.26
C GLN A 450 21.16 7.87 -3.60
N LYS A 451 20.19 6.96 -3.72
CA LYS A 451 20.30 5.56 -3.29
C LYS A 451 20.84 5.45 -1.85
N ALA A 452 22.07 4.92 -1.67
CA ALA A 452 22.71 4.75 -0.37
C ALA A 452 22.89 6.06 0.41
N ALA A 453 23.14 7.18 -0.26
CA ALA A 453 23.24 8.48 0.40
C ALA A 453 21.90 8.95 0.96
N GLU A 454 20.78 8.57 0.31
CA GLU A 454 19.44 8.88 0.81
C GLU A 454 19.10 8.06 2.06
N ILE A 455 19.54 6.80 2.11
CA ILE A 455 19.44 5.97 3.32
C ILE A 455 20.27 6.56 4.46
N ALA A 456 21.50 6.98 4.21
CA ALA A 456 22.34 7.60 5.23
C ALA A 456 21.72 8.91 5.77
N ASN A 457 21.09 9.70 4.90
CA ASN A 457 20.33 10.89 5.32
C ASN A 457 19.16 10.53 6.24
N LEU A 458 18.41 9.47 5.91
CA LEU A 458 17.31 8.97 6.73
C LEU A 458 17.81 8.50 8.10
N GLU A 459 18.84 7.65 8.14
CA GLU A 459 19.44 7.16 9.39
C GLU A 459 19.92 8.31 10.28
N LYS A 460 20.60 9.30 9.68
CA LYS A 460 21.07 10.51 10.38
C LYS A 460 19.92 11.31 10.99
N ALA A 461 18.84 11.52 10.24
CA ALA A 461 17.71 12.30 10.73
C ALA A 461 16.90 11.56 11.80
N LEU A 462 16.80 10.24 11.70
CA LEU A 462 16.03 9.42 12.63
C LEU A 462 16.82 9.05 13.90
N GLY A 463 18.15 9.01 13.80
CA GLY A 463 19.06 8.65 14.89
C GLY A 463 19.13 7.15 15.16
N VAL A 464 18.75 6.33 14.17
CA VAL A 464 18.71 4.86 14.23
C VAL A 464 19.12 4.30 12.87
N THR A 465 19.56 3.04 12.84
CA THR A 465 19.88 2.36 11.57
C THR A 465 18.61 2.06 10.78
N VAL A 466 18.75 1.83 9.49
CA VAL A 466 17.61 1.51 8.64
C VAL A 466 17.01 0.13 8.95
N GLU A 467 17.82 -0.82 9.42
CA GLU A 467 17.36 -2.15 9.86
C GLU A 467 16.47 -2.04 11.10
N GLU A 468 16.83 -1.14 12.02
CA GLU A 468 16.01 -0.82 13.20
C GLU A 468 14.71 -0.11 12.77
N LEU A 469 14.77 0.82 11.81
CA LEU A 469 13.57 1.45 11.24
C LEU A 469 12.64 0.45 10.56
N ASP A 470 13.18 -0.51 9.79
CA ASP A 470 12.39 -1.58 9.17
C ASP A 470 11.69 -2.43 10.23
N SER A 471 12.35 -2.70 11.35
CA SER A 471 11.79 -3.46 12.47
C SER A 471 10.69 -2.66 13.21
N GLN A 472 10.92 -1.38 13.49
CA GLN A 472 9.92 -0.49 14.10
C GLN A 472 8.70 -0.30 13.20
N TRP A 473 8.92 -0.08 11.90
CA TRP A 473 7.84 -0.01 10.92
C TRP A 473 7.03 -1.31 10.89
N ARG A 474 7.69 -2.48 10.87
CA ARG A 474 7.01 -3.78 10.82
C ARG A 474 6.15 -3.99 12.07
N ARG A 475 6.69 -3.66 13.24
CA ARG A 475 5.96 -3.72 14.50
C ARG A 475 4.76 -2.77 14.50
N TRP A 476 4.95 -1.55 14.01
CA TRP A 476 3.86 -0.58 13.88
C TRP A 476 2.76 -1.06 12.92
N VAL A 477 3.11 -1.58 11.75
CA VAL A 477 2.15 -2.15 10.79
C VAL A 477 1.34 -3.27 11.44
N LEU A 478 2.00 -4.21 12.11
CA LEU A 478 1.34 -5.36 12.74
C LEU A 478 0.39 -4.99 13.88
N THR A 479 0.60 -3.82 14.51
CA THR A 479 -0.21 -3.36 15.64
C THR A 479 -1.26 -2.33 15.24
N SER A 480 -1.07 -1.65 14.11
CA SER A 480 -1.87 -0.48 13.71
C SER A 480 -2.73 -0.71 12.47
N TYR A 481 -2.39 -1.67 11.59
CA TYR A 481 -3.23 -2.12 10.47
C TYR A 481 -3.98 -3.40 10.86
#